data_AF-A0A3B1J7A6-F1
#
_entry.id   AF-A0A3B1J7A6-F1
#
_cell.length_a   1.000
_cell.length_b   1.000
_cell.length_c   1.000
_cell.angle_alpha   90.00
_cell.angle_beta   90.00
_cell.angle_gamma   90.00
#
_symmetry.space_group_name_H-M   'P 1'
#
loop_
_entity.id
_entity.type
_entity.pdbx_description
1 polymer ?
#
loop_
_entity_poly.entity_id
_entity_poly.type
_entity_poly.pdbx_seq_one_letter_code
_entity_poly.pdbx_strand_id
1 'polypeptide(L)'
;MELNGQFTKFRWICTVIGLLVQYFTQGQEVWFALTVTFIIVGSLCTHVFSYAWFEDDAESEQMDMPALSKAHLVVVHLLQMGFLNPFGLRTLCRTPRSRNLFGQAADLSMLRMFETYLESVPQLLLQLYIVLQHQQASHIQYISIVISFFNIAWSTVDYWRCLRRSLPDTMEIPTGLPTVVYLLYKVLTISARILSLTLLILHNIYNILALVLIWLVGTVWAHAVKTTFCSSTCLEYFYRATVGFILIFTFFNVKGGNTKIPMTLYYVFSSLQNLSAPLLLFLFKPQILGAEFFLPTLVFILVANMIGLVFLVWYYTALHPQLNRVADEVDGSAHERRPEAPMGAQRRQNQFLSL
;
A
#
# COMPACT_ATOMS: atom_id res chain seq x y z
N MET A 1 4.57 18.12 -4.81
CA MET A 1 4.22 16.74 -4.38
C MET A 1 5.29 16.17 -3.45
N GLU A 2 6.58 16.45 -3.69
CA GLU A 2 7.71 16.07 -2.80
C GLU A 2 7.64 16.67 -1.39
N LEU A 3 7.26 17.95 -1.23
CA LEU A 3 7.12 18.58 0.10
C LEU A 3 6.13 17.86 1.02
N ASN A 4 5.03 17.34 0.46
CA ASN A 4 4.00 16.64 1.22
C ASN A 4 4.45 15.21 1.63
N GLY A 5 5.33 14.61 0.83
CA GLY A 5 5.99 13.33 1.15
C GLY A 5 7.08 13.46 2.21
N GLN A 6 7.79 14.60 2.24
CA GLN A 6 8.81 14.90 3.24
C GLN A 6 8.18 15.12 4.64
N PHE A 7 7.06 15.85 4.69
CA PHE A 7 6.36 16.12 5.95
C PHE A 7 5.76 14.86 6.60
N THR A 8 5.26 13.94 5.78
CA THR A 8 4.64 12.69 6.24
C THR A 8 5.67 11.70 6.79
N LYS A 9 6.85 11.57 6.17
CA LYS A 9 7.93 10.71 6.66
C LYS A 9 8.66 11.28 7.88
N PHE A 10 8.91 12.58 7.96
CA PHE A 10 9.50 13.19 9.16
C PHE A 10 8.62 12.96 10.39
N ARG A 11 7.31 13.20 10.25
CA ARG A 11 6.33 12.92 11.30
C ARG A 11 6.30 11.44 11.69
N TRP A 12 6.41 10.54 10.72
CA TRP A 12 6.46 9.11 10.94
C TRP A 12 7.74 8.67 11.69
N ILE A 13 8.91 9.20 11.31
CA ILE A 13 10.19 8.96 12.00
C ILE A 13 10.10 9.42 13.46
N CYS A 14 9.54 10.61 13.71
CA CYS A 14 9.33 11.10 15.08
C CYS A 14 8.42 10.17 15.89
N THR A 15 7.33 9.66 15.30
CA THR A 15 6.45 8.71 15.99
C THR A 15 7.12 7.37 16.26
N VAL A 16 7.92 6.86 15.33
CA VAL A 16 8.61 5.57 15.47
C VAL A 16 9.74 5.65 16.49
N ILE A 17 10.57 6.69 16.43
CA ILE A 17 11.62 6.92 17.42
C ILE A 17 10.99 7.12 18.81
N GLY A 18 9.90 7.88 18.90
CA GLY A 18 9.16 8.05 20.15
C GLY A 18 8.67 6.73 20.74
N LEU A 19 8.12 5.84 19.90
CA LEU A 19 7.68 4.50 20.32
C LEU A 19 8.85 3.62 20.74
N LEU A 20 9.96 3.62 19.99
CA LEU A 20 11.15 2.84 20.33
C LEU A 20 11.77 3.29 21.66
N VAL A 21 11.86 4.59 21.89
CA VAL A 21 12.30 5.17 23.18
C VAL A 21 11.33 4.77 24.29
N GLN A 22 10.02 4.78 24.04
CA GLN A 22 9.03 4.33 25.02
C GLN A 22 9.21 2.84 25.38
N TYR A 23 9.37 1.95 24.39
CA TYR A 23 9.58 0.53 24.65
C TYR A 23 10.91 0.24 25.35
N PHE A 24 11.96 0.97 25.00
CA PHE A 24 13.27 0.86 25.64
C PHE A 24 13.22 1.34 27.10
N THR A 25 12.59 2.48 27.37
CA THR A 25 12.44 3.01 28.74
C THR A 25 11.53 2.17 29.61
N GLN A 26 10.56 1.46 29.03
CA GLN A 26 9.67 0.54 29.74
C GLN A 26 10.23 -0.90 29.86
N GLY A 27 11.44 -1.18 29.36
CA GLY A 27 12.05 -2.52 29.42
C GLY A 27 11.33 -3.58 28.58
N GLN A 28 10.54 -3.17 27.58
CA GLN A 28 9.72 -4.07 26.77
C GLN A 28 10.49 -4.55 25.53
N GLU A 29 11.48 -5.43 25.76
CA GLU A 29 12.43 -5.88 24.72
C GLU A 29 11.76 -6.56 23.52
N VAL A 30 10.68 -7.33 23.75
CA VAL A 30 9.96 -8.05 22.68
C VAL A 30 9.27 -7.07 21.72
N TRP A 31 8.59 -6.06 22.25
CA TRP A 31 7.88 -5.06 21.43
C TRP A 31 8.85 -4.15 20.68
N PHE A 32 9.97 -3.82 21.32
CA PHE A 32 11.08 -3.13 20.67
C PHE A 32 11.62 -3.95 19.50
N ALA A 33 11.98 -5.22 19.73
CA ALA A 33 12.55 -6.10 18.71
C ALA A 33 11.60 -6.33 17.52
N LEU A 34 10.30 -6.52 17.80
CA LEU A 34 9.28 -6.67 16.74
C LEU A 34 9.15 -5.38 15.91
N THR A 35 9.12 -4.22 16.56
CA THR A 35 9.04 -2.92 15.87
C THR A 35 10.23 -2.71 14.95
N VAL A 36 11.44 -2.95 15.45
CA VAL A 36 12.69 -2.88 14.65
C VAL A 36 12.68 -3.87 13.49
N THR A 37 12.17 -5.08 13.71
CA THR A 37 12.05 -6.10 12.66
C THR A 37 11.15 -5.62 11.52
N PHE A 38 9.99 -5.01 11.83
CA PHE A 38 9.10 -4.46 10.79
C PHE A 38 9.75 -3.32 10.01
N ILE A 39 10.55 -2.48 10.66
CA ILE A 39 11.33 -1.41 10.01
C ILE A 39 12.31 -2.00 9.01
N ILE A 40 13.12 -2.96 9.46
CA ILE A 40 14.17 -3.56 8.63
C ILE A 40 13.55 -4.30 7.45
N VAL A 41 12.50 -5.10 7.68
CA VAL A 41 11.85 -5.90 6.62
C VAL A 41 11.18 -5.02 5.58
N GLY A 42 10.41 -3.99 5.99
CA GLY A 42 9.77 -3.07 5.05
C GLY A 42 10.76 -2.25 4.25
N SER A 43 11.82 -1.75 4.92
CA SER A 43 12.90 -1.02 4.26
C SER A 43 13.66 -1.89 3.27
N LEU A 44 14.05 -3.11 3.64
CA LEU A 44 14.75 -4.03 2.74
C LEU A 44 13.90 -4.35 1.50
N CYS A 45 12.62 -4.65 1.69
CA CYS A 45 11.72 -4.98 0.58
C CYS A 45 11.57 -3.82 -0.41
N THR A 46 11.41 -2.60 0.09
CA THR A 46 11.26 -1.39 -0.74
C THR A 46 12.55 -1.03 -1.46
N HIS A 47 13.70 -1.23 -0.82
CA HIS A 47 15.01 -1.03 -1.44
C HIS A 47 15.26 -2.01 -2.59
N VAL A 48 14.87 -3.28 -2.44
CA VAL A 48 14.98 -4.28 -3.51
C VAL A 48 14.21 -3.84 -4.76
N PHE A 49 12.95 -3.37 -4.61
CA PHE A 49 12.17 -2.87 -5.73
C PHE A 49 12.73 -1.56 -6.29
N SER A 50 13.13 -0.62 -5.43
CA SER A 50 13.71 0.66 -5.83
C SER A 50 14.96 0.47 -6.69
N TYR A 51 15.86 -0.41 -6.26
CA TYR A 51 17.08 -0.71 -6.99
C TYR A 51 16.79 -1.38 -8.34
N ALA A 52 15.93 -2.40 -8.34
CA ALA A 52 15.60 -3.12 -9.57
C ALA A 52 14.92 -2.22 -10.62
N TRP A 53 14.01 -1.34 -10.21
CA TRP A 53 13.39 -0.39 -11.14
C TRP A 53 14.35 0.69 -11.61
N PHE A 54 15.30 1.09 -10.77
CA PHE A 54 16.37 1.99 -11.18
C PHE A 54 17.27 1.37 -12.25
N GLU A 55 17.64 0.10 -12.08
CA GLU A 55 18.45 -0.66 -13.04
C GLU A 55 17.71 -0.82 -14.38
N ASP A 56 16.46 -1.29 -14.35
CA ASP A 56 15.60 -1.42 -15.54
C ASP A 56 15.49 -0.09 -16.31
N ASP A 57 15.32 1.03 -15.60
CA ASP A 57 15.20 2.34 -16.24
C ASP A 57 16.54 2.84 -16.79
N ALA A 58 17.67 2.57 -16.11
CA ALA A 58 19.01 2.94 -16.56
C ALA A 58 19.44 2.18 -17.83
N GLU A 59 19.12 0.89 -17.91
CA GLU A 59 19.35 0.08 -19.12
C GLU A 59 18.49 0.60 -20.29
N SER A 60 17.22 0.94 -20.01
CA SER A 60 16.30 1.40 -21.05
C SER A 60 16.65 2.75 -21.67
N GLU A 61 17.34 3.62 -20.91
CA GLU A 61 17.80 4.94 -21.37
C GLU A 61 19.25 4.94 -21.90
N GLN A 62 19.92 3.77 -21.99
CA GLN A 62 21.33 3.65 -22.40
C GLN A 62 22.26 4.64 -21.69
N MET A 63 22.06 4.80 -20.38
CA MET A 63 22.71 5.86 -19.61
C MET A 63 24.05 5.38 -19.04
N ASP A 64 25.17 5.86 -19.59
CA ASP A 64 26.51 5.62 -19.05
C ASP A 64 26.72 6.40 -17.74
N MET A 65 26.49 5.75 -16.61
CA MET A 65 26.67 6.34 -15.27
C MET A 65 28.03 5.96 -14.68
N PRO A 66 28.83 6.94 -14.18
CA PRO A 66 30.13 6.67 -13.57
C PRO A 66 29.99 5.83 -12.28
N ALA A 67 30.92 4.90 -12.05
CA ALA A 67 30.88 3.96 -10.92
C ALA A 67 30.78 4.64 -9.53
N LEU A 68 31.35 5.84 -9.40
CA LEU A 68 31.27 6.68 -8.19
C LEU A 68 29.84 7.15 -7.89
N SER A 69 29.02 7.36 -8.93
CA SER A 69 27.60 7.71 -8.79
C SER A 69 26.75 6.51 -8.37
N LYS A 70 27.08 5.30 -8.84
CA LYS A 70 26.42 4.06 -8.38
C LYS A 70 26.69 3.79 -6.89
N ALA A 71 27.92 3.99 -6.44
CA ALA A 71 28.27 3.86 -5.02
C ALA A 71 27.55 4.90 -4.14
N HIS A 72 27.47 6.16 -4.57
CA HIS A 72 26.72 7.20 -3.86
C HIS A 72 25.22 6.87 -3.78
N LEU A 73 24.65 6.31 -4.84
CA LEU A 73 23.26 5.87 -4.90
C LEU A 73 22.97 4.71 -3.94
N VAL A 74 23.89 3.74 -3.91
CA VAL A 74 23.85 2.59 -3.00
C VAL A 74 24.00 3.07 -1.55
N VAL A 75 24.84 4.08 -1.27
CA VAL A 75 24.99 4.68 0.06
C VAL A 75 23.74 5.43 0.48
N VAL A 76 23.11 6.19 -0.41
CA VAL A 76 21.82 6.86 -0.14
C VAL A 76 20.69 5.84 0.06
N HIS A 77 20.71 4.72 -0.67
CA HIS A 77 19.83 3.57 -0.45
C HIS A 77 20.12 2.83 0.88
N LEU A 78 21.37 2.73 1.32
CA LEU A 78 21.76 2.09 2.59
C LEU A 78 21.42 2.93 3.83
N LEU A 79 21.44 4.26 3.73
CA LEU A 79 21.26 5.16 4.88
C LEU A 79 19.79 5.38 5.28
N GLN A 80 18.82 4.63 4.72
CA GLN A 80 17.37 4.82 4.94
C GLN A 80 16.88 6.27 4.66
N MET A 81 17.70 7.07 3.98
CA MET A 81 17.36 8.43 3.60
C MET A 81 16.60 8.37 2.28
N GLY A 82 15.31 8.02 2.37
CA GLY A 82 14.33 8.29 1.31
C GLY A 82 14.19 9.78 0.94
N PHE A 83 15.00 10.65 1.56
CA PHE A 83 15.19 12.06 1.24
C PHE A 83 15.71 12.28 -0.20
N LEU A 84 16.50 11.34 -0.72
CA LEU A 84 17.04 11.40 -2.09
C LEU A 84 16.85 10.04 -2.75
N ASN A 85 15.62 9.68 -3.09
CA ASN A 85 15.50 8.62 -4.08
C ASN A 85 16.26 9.11 -5.35
N PRO A 86 17.17 8.33 -5.97
CA PRO A 86 17.74 8.59 -7.29
C PRO A 86 16.77 9.26 -8.27
N PHE A 87 15.50 8.86 -8.21
CA PHE A 87 14.42 9.41 -9.01
C PHE A 87 14.01 10.85 -8.67
N GLY A 88 13.97 11.22 -7.38
CA GLY A 88 13.68 12.59 -6.92
C GLY A 88 14.79 13.59 -7.28
N LEU A 89 16.05 13.14 -7.19
CA LEU A 89 17.20 13.92 -7.65
C LEU A 89 17.22 14.02 -9.20
N ARG A 90 16.84 12.95 -9.92
CA ARG A 90 16.66 12.96 -11.38
C ARG A 90 15.57 13.94 -11.84
N THR A 91 14.45 14.08 -11.11
CA THR A 91 13.40 15.07 -11.41
C THR A 91 13.86 16.52 -11.24
N LEU A 92 14.81 16.77 -10.35
CA LEU A 92 15.39 18.10 -10.15
C LEU A 92 16.42 18.45 -11.25
N CYS A 93 17.09 17.44 -11.82
CA CYS A 93 18.21 17.63 -12.75
C CYS A 93 17.86 17.58 -14.25
N ARG A 94 16.62 17.30 -14.66
CA ARG A 94 16.24 17.21 -16.09
C ARG A 94 14.98 17.99 -16.44
N THR A 95 15.00 18.64 -17.60
CA THR A 95 13.80 19.16 -18.28
C THR A 95 12.94 17.98 -18.75
N PRO A 96 11.71 17.83 -18.25
CA PRO A 96 10.98 16.59 -18.40
C PRO A 96 10.14 16.55 -19.68
N ARG A 97 10.14 15.40 -20.36
CA ARG A 97 9.04 15.02 -21.28
C ARG A 97 7.90 14.48 -20.40
N SER A 98 6.72 15.10 -20.47
CA SER A 98 5.63 14.92 -19.50
C SER A 98 5.23 13.46 -19.19
N ARG A 99 5.25 12.57 -20.18
CA ARG A 99 4.88 11.15 -20.00
C ARG A 99 5.83 10.36 -19.08
N ASN A 100 7.13 10.61 -19.13
CA ASN A 100 8.10 9.88 -18.30
C ASN A 100 7.98 10.26 -16.82
N LEU A 101 7.56 11.50 -16.53
CA LEU A 101 7.35 11.97 -15.16
C LEU A 101 6.19 11.25 -14.46
N PHE A 102 5.07 11.05 -15.16
CA PHE A 102 3.89 10.42 -14.55
C PHE A 102 4.15 8.94 -14.24
N GLY A 103 4.89 8.23 -15.09
CA GLY A 103 5.35 6.86 -14.81
C GLY A 103 6.24 6.80 -13.57
N GLN A 104 7.26 7.67 -13.49
CA GLN A 104 8.15 7.74 -12.33
C GLN A 104 7.42 8.13 -11.03
N ALA A 105 6.43 9.03 -11.11
CA ALA A 105 5.60 9.38 -9.96
C ALA A 105 4.72 8.21 -9.49
N ALA A 106 4.20 7.41 -10.43
CA ALA A 106 3.46 6.18 -10.12
C ALA A 106 4.36 5.15 -9.42
N ASP A 107 5.56 4.90 -9.94
CA ASP A 107 6.52 3.97 -9.34
C ASP A 107 6.93 4.42 -7.92
N LEU A 108 7.23 5.71 -7.73
CA LEU A 108 7.57 6.26 -6.40
C LEU A 108 6.40 6.13 -5.41
N SER A 109 5.18 6.40 -5.87
CA SER A 109 3.98 6.27 -5.02
C SER A 109 3.70 4.80 -4.66
N MET A 110 4.03 3.86 -5.56
CA MET A 110 3.93 2.42 -5.32
C MET A 110 4.93 1.94 -4.27
N LEU A 111 6.20 2.37 -4.35
CA LEU A 111 7.21 2.09 -3.31
C LEU A 111 6.77 2.61 -1.95
N ARG A 112 6.26 3.84 -1.89
CA ARG A 112 5.75 4.43 -0.64
C ARG A 112 4.58 3.63 -0.07
N MET A 113 3.69 3.15 -0.93
CA MET A 113 2.59 2.28 -0.51
C MET A 113 3.15 0.96 0.05
N PHE A 114 4.10 0.31 -0.63
CA PHE A 114 4.73 -0.93 -0.14
C PHE A 114 5.39 -0.76 1.22
N GLU A 115 6.18 0.30 1.40
CA GLU A 115 6.78 0.67 2.70
C GLU A 115 5.69 0.78 3.77
N THR A 116 4.64 1.54 3.48
CA THR A 116 3.54 1.76 4.44
C THR A 116 2.85 0.45 4.85
N TYR A 117 2.61 -0.48 3.92
CA TYR A 117 1.96 -1.75 4.25
C TYR A 117 2.91 -2.76 4.89
N LEU A 118 4.17 -2.84 4.47
CA LEU A 118 5.12 -3.83 5.01
C LEU A 118 5.70 -3.43 6.36
N GLU A 119 5.73 -2.14 6.65
CA GLU A 119 6.31 -1.60 7.88
C GLU A 119 5.24 -1.00 8.79
N SER A 120 4.51 0.03 8.33
CA SER A 120 3.62 0.81 9.20
C SER A 120 2.36 0.04 9.61
N VAL A 121 1.82 -0.84 8.76
CA VAL A 121 0.62 -1.62 9.10
C VAL A 121 0.89 -2.69 10.18
N PRO A 122 1.96 -3.52 10.11
CA PRO A 122 2.33 -4.42 11.20
C PRO A 122 2.65 -3.70 12.51
N GLN A 123 3.31 -2.53 12.43
CA GLN A 123 3.54 -1.68 13.60
C GLN A 123 2.21 -1.18 14.20
N LEU A 124 1.27 -0.73 13.37
CA LEU A 124 -0.05 -0.30 13.83
C LEU A 124 -0.84 -1.45 14.45
N LEU A 125 -0.79 -2.66 13.86
CA LEU A 125 -1.38 -3.87 14.44
C LEU A 125 -0.82 -4.16 15.83
N LEU A 126 0.51 -4.10 15.99
CA LEU A 126 1.20 -4.30 17.26
C LEU A 126 0.81 -3.23 18.28
N GLN A 127 0.78 -1.96 17.87
CA GLN A 127 0.42 -0.84 18.73
C GLN A 127 -1.03 -0.96 19.22
N LEU A 128 -1.97 -1.33 18.34
CA LEU A 128 -3.36 -1.61 18.69
C LEU A 128 -3.48 -2.82 19.63
N TYR A 129 -2.71 -3.88 19.38
CA TYR A 129 -2.68 -5.06 20.24
C TYR A 129 -2.26 -4.70 21.68
N ILE A 130 -1.21 -3.91 21.83
CA ILE A 130 -0.71 -3.45 23.15
C ILE A 130 -1.77 -2.60 23.86
N VAL A 131 -2.37 -1.62 23.15
CA VAL A 131 -3.40 -0.73 23.71
C VAL A 131 -4.63 -1.50 24.17
N LEU A 132 -5.12 -2.43 23.36
CA LEU A 132 -6.30 -3.24 23.69
C LEU A 132 -6.00 -4.26 24.82
N GLN A 133 -4.78 -4.80 24.88
CA GLN A 133 -4.40 -5.75 25.93
C GLN A 133 -4.21 -5.07 27.30
N HIS A 134 -3.54 -3.92 27.35
CA HIS A 134 -3.18 -3.27 28.61
C HIS A 134 -4.20 -2.24 29.10
N GLN A 135 -5.14 -1.81 28.23
CA GLN A 135 -6.14 -0.76 28.50
C GLN A 135 -5.57 0.56 29.05
N GLN A 136 -4.28 0.79 28.85
CA GLN A 136 -3.55 1.98 29.28
C GLN A 136 -2.83 2.54 28.07
N ALA A 137 -3.28 3.70 27.60
CA ALA A 137 -2.68 4.37 26.45
C ALA A 137 -2.69 5.88 26.69
N SER A 138 -1.57 6.51 26.38
CA SER A 138 -1.46 7.97 26.45
C SER A 138 -2.30 8.62 25.34
N HIS A 139 -2.75 9.86 25.54
CA HIS A 139 -3.46 10.62 24.48
C HIS A 139 -2.63 10.72 23.20
N ILE A 140 -1.31 10.82 23.33
CA ILE A 140 -0.36 10.88 22.20
C ILE A 140 -0.39 9.56 21.40
N GLN A 141 -0.49 8.42 22.07
CA GLN A 141 -0.58 7.11 21.42
C GLN A 141 -1.87 6.96 20.60
N TYR A 142 -3.00 7.42 21.13
CA TYR A 142 -4.26 7.45 20.38
C TYR A 142 -4.20 8.36 19.15
N ILE A 143 -3.63 9.56 19.31
CA ILE A 143 -3.42 10.48 18.17
C ILE A 143 -2.50 9.83 17.12
N SER A 144 -1.43 9.15 17.55
CA SER A 144 -0.52 8.41 16.68
C SER A 144 -1.26 7.32 15.89
N ILE A 145 -2.10 6.51 16.53
CA ILE A 145 -2.93 5.48 15.89
C ILE A 145 -3.84 6.09 14.81
N VAL A 146 -4.54 7.18 15.13
CA VAL A 146 -5.45 7.86 14.19
C VAL A 146 -4.69 8.41 12.97
N ILE A 147 -3.54 9.04 13.21
CA ILE A 147 -2.67 9.55 12.14
C ILE A 147 -2.15 8.41 11.27
N SER A 148 -1.79 7.27 11.86
CA SER A 148 -1.32 6.08 11.13
C SER A 148 -2.39 5.54 10.19
N PHE A 149 -3.64 5.40 10.63
CA PHE A 149 -4.75 5.00 9.76
C PHE A 149 -4.92 5.94 8.55
N PHE A 150 -4.88 7.25 8.81
CA PHE A 150 -5.00 8.24 7.74
C PHE A 150 -3.82 8.15 6.76
N ASN A 151 -2.59 7.94 7.26
CA ASN A 151 -1.40 7.80 6.44
C ASN A 151 -1.47 6.56 5.51
N ILE A 152 -1.89 5.40 6.05
CA ILE A 152 -2.05 4.16 5.28
C ILE A 152 -3.08 4.33 4.15
N ALA A 153 -4.22 4.94 4.45
CA ALA A 153 -5.22 5.21 3.43
C ALA A 153 -4.71 6.22 2.40
N TRP A 154 -4.05 7.30 2.85
CA TRP A 154 -3.53 8.34 1.96
C TRP A 154 -2.46 7.80 1.01
N SER A 155 -1.53 6.95 1.47
CA SER A 155 -0.52 6.34 0.59
C SER A 155 -1.16 5.45 -0.49
N THR A 156 -2.25 4.74 -0.14
CA THR A 156 -3.03 3.94 -1.10
C THR A 156 -3.73 4.82 -2.14
N VAL A 157 -4.33 5.95 -1.71
CA VAL A 157 -4.98 6.91 -2.61
C VAL A 157 -3.94 7.63 -3.48
N ASP A 158 -2.78 7.96 -2.93
CA ASP A 158 -1.70 8.60 -3.66
C ASP A 158 -1.20 7.71 -4.81
N TYR A 159 -0.94 6.43 -4.51
CA TYR A 159 -0.65 5.43 -5.54
C TYR A 159 -1.73 5.35 -6.61
N TRP A 160 -2.99 5.21 -6.20
CA TRP A 160 -4.11 5.14 -7.13
C TRP A 160 -4.19 6.38 -8.06
N ARG A 161 -3.95 7.59 -7.54
CA ARG A 161 -3.93 8.83 -8.33
C ARG A 161 -2.75 8.85 -9.31
N CYS A 162 -1.55 8.54 -8.84
CA CYS A 162 -0.35 8.57 -9.67
C CYS A 162 -0.42 7.51 -10.76
N LEU A 163 -0.88 6.30 -10.43
CA LEU A 163 -1.13 5.23 -11.39
C LEU A 163 -2.09 5.71 -12.48
N ARG A 164 -3.26 6.26 -12.11
CA ARG A 164 -4.23 6.73 -13.12
C ARG A 164 -3.69 7.85 -14.00
N ARG A 165 -2.93 8.79 -13.44
CA ARG A 165 -2.29 9.84 -14.24
C ARG A 165 -1.22 9.31 -15.18
N SER A 166 -0.64 8.14 -14.90
CA SER A 166 0.30 7.52 -15.82
C SER A 166 -0.41 6.84 -17.00
N LEU A 167 -1.63 6.31 -16.87
CA LEU A 167 -2.31 5.65 -18.00
C LEU A 167 -2.75 6.65 -19.12
N PRO A 168 -2.30 6.50 -20.39
CA PRO A 168 -2.88 7.20 -21.54
C PRO A 168 -4.38 6.91 -21.68
N ASP A 169 -5.12 7.91 -22.16
CA ASP A 169 -6.55 7.87 -22.50
C ASP A 169 -7.57 7.76 -21.34
N THR A 170 -7.14 7.76 -20.08
CA THR A 170 -8.08 8.02 -18.98
C THR A 170 -8.27 9.52 -18.78
N MET A 171 -9.51 10.02 -18.93
CA MET A 171 -9.83 11.42 -18.63
C MET A 171 -9.25 11.79 -17.26
N GLU A 172 -8.55 12.93 -17.20
CA GLU A 172 -7.99 13.45 -15.97
C GLU A 172 -9.06 13.42 -14.88
N ILE A 173 -8.82 12.69 -13.80
CA ILE A 173 -9.76 12.66 -12.69
C ILE A 173 -9.82 14.07 -12.13
N PRO A 174 -11.02 14.70 -12.06
CA PRO A 174 -11.13 16.01 -11.45
C PRO A 174 -10.70 15.90 -9.99
N THR A 175 -9.64 16.62 -9.65
CA THR A 175 -9.21 16.83 -8.26
C THR A 175 -10.37 17.41 -7.47
N GLY A 176 -10.90 16.64 -6.51
CA GLY A 176 -12.08 17.04 -5.75
C GLY A 176 -12.82 15.85 -5.11
N LEU A 177 -14.15 15.85 -5.24
CA LEU A 177 -15.06 14.91 -4.59
C LEU A 177 -14.71 13.42 -4.80
N PRO A 178 -14.36 12.93 -6.01
CA PRO A 178 -14.03 11.51 -6.21
C PRO A 178 -12.84 11.04 -5.38
N THR A 179 -11.83 11.91 -5.19
CA THR A 179 -10.65 11.60 -4.37
C THR A 179 -11.03 11.51 -2.89
N VAL A 180 -11.89 12.42 -2.41
CA VAL A 180 -12.36 12.42 -1.02
C VAL A 180 -13.18 11.17 -0.74
N VAL A 181 -14.13 10.82 -1.62
CA VAL A 181 -14.96 9.62 -1.44
C VAL A 181 -14.11 8.35 -1.49
N TYR A 182 -13.14 8.26 -2.40
CA TYR A 182 -12.21 7.13 -2.46
C TYR A 182 -11.34 7.04 -1.20
N LEU A 183 -10.88 8.17 -0.65
CA LEU A 183 -10.15 8.22 0.61
C LEU A 183 -11.01 7.74 1.78
N LEU A 184 -12.25 8.22 1.90
CA LEU A 184 -13.18 7.80 2.96
C LEU A 184 -13.45 6.29 2.91
N TYR A 185 -13.71 5.76 1.71
CA TYR A 185 -13.84 4.32 1.48
C TYR A 185 -12.59 3.56 1.98
N LYS A 186 -11.38 3.99 1.60
CA LYS A 186 -10.14 3.32 2.01
C LYS A 186 -9.89 3.44 3.51
N VAL A 187 -10.02 4.63 4.11
CA VAL A 187 -9.84 4.83 5.56
C VAL A 187 -10.76 3.91 6.36
N LEU A 188 -12.04 3.85 6.00
CA LEU A 188 -13.04 3.06 6.74
C LEU A 188 -12.87 1.55 6.57
N THR A 189 -12.60 1.09 5.34
CA THR A 189 -12.41 -0.35 5.10
C THR A 189 -11.09 -0.86 5.68
N ILE A 190 -10.01 -0.08 5.60
CA ILE A 190 -8.72 -0.43 6.19
C ILE A 190 -8.78 -0.40 7.71
N SER A 191 -9.46 0.60 8.31
CA SER A 191 -9.56 0.69 9.77
C SER A 191 -10.36 -0.45 10.38
N ALA A 192 -11.52 -0.77 9.81
CA ALA A 192 -12.32 -1.93 10.20
C ALA A 192 -11.51 -3.23 10.09
N ARG A 193 -10.74 -3.38 8.99
CA ARG A 193 -9.92 -4.56 8.74
C ARG A 193 -8.80 -4.72 9.75
N ILE A 194 -7.98 -3.69 9.97
CA ILE A 194 -6.85 -3.75 10.91
C ILE A 194 -7.35 -4.00 12.33
N LEU A 195 -8.40 -3.30 12.79
CA LEU A 195 -8.98 -3.53 14.11
C LEU A 195 -9.51 -4.97 14.27
N SER A 196 -10.19 -5.48 13.26
CA SER A 196 -10.67 -6.88 13.29
C SER A 196 -9.52 -7.88 13.34
N LEU A 197 -8.45 -7.67 12.56
CA LEU A 197 -7.24 -8.50 12.62
C LEU A 197 -6.57 -8.43 14.00
N THR A 198 -6.51 -7.25 14.63
CA THR A 198 -6.02 -7.11 16.01
C THR A 198 -6.86 -7.92 16.99
N LEU A 199 -8.20 -7.85 16.89
CA LEU A 199 -9.11 -8.65 17.72
C LEU A 199 -8.92 -10.15 17.51
N LEU A 200 -8.66 -10.58 16.27
CA LEU A 200 -8.39 -11.98 15.94
C LEU A 200 -7.09 -12.47 16.61
N ILE A 201 -6.03 -11.65 16.61
CA ILE A 201 -4.77 -11.97 17.31
C ILE A 201 -4.97 -11.98 18.84
N LEU A 202 -5.76 -11.05 19.38
CA LEU A 202 -6.10 -10.99 20.81
C LEU A 202 -6.91 -12.20 21.28
N HIS A 203 -7.76 -12.75 20.40
CA HIS A 203 -8.49 -13.97 20.68
C HIS A 203 -7.54 -15.14 20.94
N ASN A 204 -6.60 -15.39 20.03
CA ASN A 204 -5.58 -16.42 20.17
C ASN A 204 -4.36 -16.09 19.29
N ILE A 205 -3.16 -16.12 19.87
CA ILE A 205 -1.90 -15.84 19.15
C ILE A 205 -1.65 -16.82 18.00
N TYR A 206 -2.16 -18.06 18.09
CA TYR A 206 -2.07 -19.03 17.00
C TYR A 206 -2.84 -18.60 15.74
N ASN A 207 -3.74 -17.62 15.82
CA ASN A 207 -4.40 -17.06 14.64
C ASN A 207 -3.43 -16.32 13.70
N ILE A 208 -2.20 -16.04 14.12
CA ILE A 208 -1.14 -15.60 13.20
C ILE A 208 -0.91 -16.65 12.11
N LEU A 209 -1.04 -17.95 12.42
CA LEU A 209 -0.96 -19.00 11.40
C LEU A 209 -2.08 -18.88 10.36
N ALA A 210 -3.30 -18.50 10.78
CA ALA A 210 -4.38 -18.24 9.84
C ALA A 210 -4.08 -17.03 8.93
N LEU A 211 -3.40 -16.00 9.44
CA LEU A 211 -2.94 -14.86 8.62
C LEU A 211 -1.88 -15.29 7.60
N VAL A 212 -0.95 -16.18 7.99
CA VAL A 212 0.03 -16.78 7.08
C VAL A 212 -0.67 -17.60 5.99
N LEU A 213 -1.71 -18.35 6.33
CA LEU A 213 -2.50 -19.09 5.33
C LEU A 213 -3.23 -18.14 4.36
N ILE A 214 -3.85 -17.07 4.86
CA ILE A 214 -4.49 -16.05 4.00
C ILE A 214 -3.46 -15.39 3.08
N TRP A 215 -2.27 -15.09 3.59
CA TRP A 215 -1.16 -14.57 2.81
C TRP A 215 -0.75 -15.52 1.67
N LEU A 216 -0.62 -16.82 1.97
CA LEU A 216 -0.31 -17.84 0.96
C LEU A 216 -1.40 -17.89 -0.11
N VAL A 217 -2.68 -17.88 0.28
CA VAL A 217 -3.81 -17.83 -0.67
C VAL A 217 -3.74 -16.58 -1.55
N GLY A 218 -3.47 -15.40 -0.97
CA GLY A 218 -3.29 -14.15 -1.71
C GLY A 218 -2.11 -14.20 -2.69
N THR A 219 -1.02 -14.86 -2.29
CA THR A 219 0.17 -15.03 -3.14
C THR A 219 -0.09 -16.01 -4.29
N VAL A 220 -0.78 -17.12 -4.03
CA VAL A 220 -1.22 -18.08 -5.07
C VAL A 220 -2.17 -17.39 -6.05
N TRP A 221 -3.12 -16.59 -5.55
CA TRP A 221 -3.99 -15.78 -6.40
C TRP A 221 -3.19 -14.82 -7.29
N ALA A 222 -2.23 -14.08 -6.72
CA ALA A 222 -1.35 -13.19 -7.50
C ALA A 222 -0.56 -13.96 -8.57
N HIS A 223 -0.14 -15.20 -8.29
CA HIS A 223 0.51 -16.06 -9.28
C HIS A 223 -0.46 -16.50 -10.40
N ALA A 224 -1.70 -16.86 -10.05
CA ALA A 224 -2.72 -17.25 -11.03
C ALA A 224 -3.10 -16.13 -12.00
N VAL A 225 -3.01 -14.87 -11.55
CA VAL A 225 -3.27 -13.67 -12.37
C VAL A 225 -2.18 -13.45 -13.45
N LYS A 226 -1.04 -14.16 -13.36
CA LYS A 226 0.09 -14.12 -14.32
C LYS A 226 0.56 -12.69 -14.61
N THR A 227 1.05 -12.00 -13.59
CA THR A 227 1.66 -10.67 -13.70
C THR A 227 3.04 -10.76 -14.36
N THR A 228 3.47 -9.78 -15.14
CA THR A 228 4.86 -9.72 -15.65
C THR A 228 5.39 -8.29 -15.50
N PHE A 229 5.44 -7.86 -14.25
CA PHE A 229 5.77 -6.50 -13.84
C PHE A 229 7.28 -6.29 -13.79
N CYS A 230 8.03 -7.31 -13.40
CA CYS A 230 9.47 -7.28 -13.21
C CYS A 230 10.23 -7.91 -14.38
N SER A 231 11.45 -7.43 -14.63
CA SER A 231 12.36 -7.97 -15.65
C SER A 231 12.83 -9.39 -15.30
N SER A 232 13.24 -9.61 -14.05
CA SER A 232 13.69 -10.91 -13.55
C SER A 232 12.55 -11.76 -12.94
N THR A 233 12.63 -13.07 -13.14
CA THR A 233 11.64 -14.03 -12.61
C THR A 233 11.64 -14.05 -11.08
N CYS A 234 12.81 -13.93 -10.44
CA CYS A 234 12.94 -13.87 -8.98
C CYS A 234 12.19 -12.66 -8.40
N LEU A 235 12.40 -11.48 -9.00
CA LEU A 235 11.74 -10.25 -8.55
C LEU A 235 10.22 -10.29 -8.79
N GLU A 236 9.76 -10.96 -9.83
CA GLU A 236 8.33 -11.18 -10.08
C GLU A 236 7.68 -12.06 -8.98
N TYR A 237 8.37 -13.12 -8.54
CA TYR A 237 7.90 -13.92 -7.40
C TYR A 237 7.86 -13.09 -6.12
N PHE A 238 8.86 -12.26 -5.88
CA PHE A 238 8.92 -11.36 -4.74
C PHE A 238 7.78 -10.33 -4.78
N TYR A 239 7.52 -9.71 -5.93
CA TYR A 239 6.37 -8.81 -6.15
C TYR A 239 5.04 -9.47 -5.82
N ARG A 240 4.81 -10.70 -6.31
CA ARG A 240 3.57 -11.44 -6.03
C ARG A 240 3.41 -11.77 -4.54
N ALA A 241 4.49 -12.08 -3.84
CA ALA A 241 4.49 -12.32 -2.39
C ALA A 241 4.16 -11.04 -1.61
N THR A 242 4.76 -9.90 -1.98
CA THR A 242 4.46 -8.57 -1.41
C THR A 242 3.00 -8.18 -1.64
N VAL A 243 2.49 -8.39 -2.85
CA VAL A 243 1.07 -8.16 -3.18
C VAL A 243 0.16 -9.06 -2.35
N GLY A 244 0.47 -10.34 -2.23
CA GLY A 244 -0.26 -11.27 -1.37
C GLY A 244 -0.33 -10.79 0.08
N PHE A 245 0.73 -10.16 0.57
CA PHE A 245 0.78 -9.59 1.91
C PHE A 245 -0.13 -8.36 2.05
N ILE A 246 -0.08 -7.45 1.07
CA ILE A 246 -0.96 -6.26 1.04
C ILE A 246 -2.44 -6.68 0.98
N LEU A 247 -2.75 -7.77 0.26
CA LEU A 247 -4.10 -8.34 0.18
C LEU A 247 -4.65 -8.86 1.52
N ILE A 248 -3.84 -9.02 2.56
CA ILE A 248 -4.38 -9.31 3.91
C ILE A 248 -5.18 -8.10 4.43
N PHE A 249 -4.75 -6.89 4.06
CA PHE A 249 -5.21 -5.63 4.64
C PHE A 249 -6.13 -4.82 3.73
N THR A 250 -5.85 -4.78 2.42
CA THR A 250 -6.65 -3.99 1.48
C THR A 250 -6.70 -4.69 0.13
N PHE A 251 -7.79 -4.46 -0.61
CA PHE A 251 -7.83 -4.86 -2.01
C PHE A 251 -6.81 -4.03 -2.79
N PHE A 252 -5.81 -4.72 -3.33
CA PHE A 252 -4.80 -4.18 -4.24
C PHE A 252 -4.98 -4.80 -5.61
N ASN A 253 -5.18 -3.95 -6.63
CA ASN A 253 -5.37 -4.45 -7.98
C ASN A 253 -4.02 -4.77 -8.64
N VAL A 254 -3.75 -6.06 -8.83
CA VAL A 254 -2.48 -6.56 -9.38
C VAL A 254 -2.42 -6.50 -10.91
N LYS A 255 -3.57 -6.46 -11.59
CA LYS A 255 -3.67 -6.47 -13.06
C LYS A 255 -4.87 -5.64 -13.50
N GLY A 256 -4.69 -4.71 -14.43
CA GLY A 256 -5.69 -3.68 -14.79
C GLY A 256 -7.04 -4.16 -15.36
N GLY A 257 -7.40 -5.44 -15.32
CA GLY A 257 -8.60 -6.00 -15.98
C GLY A 257 -9.96 -5.71 -15.31
N ASN A 258 -10.99 -6.44 -15.75
CA ASN A 258 -12.32 -6.47 -15.13
C ASN A 258 -12.21 -6.92 -13.66
N THR A 259 -12.03 -5.95 -12.77
CA THR A 259 -11.80 -6.18 -11.35
C THR A 259 -13.07 -6.32 -10.54
N LYS A 260 -14.25 -6.14 -11.15
CA LYS A 260 -15.54 -6.20 -10.46
C LYS A 260 -15.70 -7.50 -9.66
N ILE A 261 -15.50 -8.66 -10.30
CA ILE A 261 -15.69 -9.96 -9.63
C ILE A 261 -14.63 -10.19 -8.54
N PRO A 262 -13.30 -10.09 -8.81
CA PRO A 262 -12.28 -10.24 -7.76
C PRO A 262 -12.47 -9.27 -6.59
N MET A 263 -12.85 -8.02 -6.87
CA MET A 263 -13.08 -6.99 -5.87
C MET A 263 -14.30 -7.31 -5.00
N THR A 264 -15.42 -7.70 -5.61
CA THR A 264 -16.62 -8.10 -4.87
C THR A 264 -16.34 -9.31 -3.99
N LEU A 265 -15.68 -10.36 -4.52
CA LEU A 265 -15.31 -11.55 -3.75
C LEU A 265 -14.41 -11.19 -2.56
N TYR A 266 -13.41 -10.34 -2.77
CA TYR A 266 -12.54 -9.85 -1.71
C TYR A 266 -13.32 -9.16 -0.60
N TYR A 267 -14.19 -8.21 -0.92
CA TYR A 267 -14.91 -7.43 0.07
C TYR A 267 -15.99 -8.23 0.81
N VAL A 268 -16.60 -9.23 0.16
CA VAL A 268 -17.49 -10.18 0.83
C VAL A 268 -16.71 -11.02 1.83
N PHE A 269 -15.63 -11.66 1.42
CA PHE A 269 -14.82 -12.50 2.32
C PHE A 269 -14.21 -11.67 3.47
N SER A 270 -13.69 -10.48 3.16
CA SER A 270 -13.11 -9.58 4.14
C SER A 270 -14.15 -9.11 5.16
N SER A 271 -15.38 -8.81 4.73
CA SER A 271 -16.48 -8.44 5.64
C SER A 271 -16.90 -9.59 6.56
N LEU A 272 -16.97 -10.82 6.03
CA LEU A 272 -17.26 -12.01 6.83
C LEU A 272 -16.18 -12.24 7.89
N GLN A 273 -14.91 -12.12 7.52
CA GLN A 273 -13.80 -12.21 8.47
C GLN A 273 -13.80 -11.05 9.47
N ASN A 274 -14.17 -9.84 9.03
CA ASN A 274 -14.24 -8.68 9.89
C ASN A 274 -15.28 -8.88 11.02
N LEU A 275 -16.38 -9.56 10.68
CA LEU A 275 -17.46 -9.92 11.61
C LEU A 275 -17.11 -11.11 12.50
N SER A 276 -16.33 -12.07 11.99
CA SER A 276 -15.98 -13.28 12.74
C SER A 276 -15.06 -13.00 13.92
N ALA A 277 -14.11 -12.06 13.81
CA ALA A 277 -13.16 -11.79 14.90
C ALA A 277 -13.83 -11.34 16.22
N PRO A 278 -14.71 -10.31 16.26
CA PRO A 278 -15.39 -9.96 17.49
C PRO A 278 -16.41 -11.02 17.93
N LEU A 279 -17.01 -11.76 17.00
CA LEU A 279 -17.91 -12.87 17.33
C LEU A 279 -17.17 -14.02 18.03
N LEU A 280 -15.98 -14.38 17.56
CA LEU A 280 -15.13 -15.39 18.19
C LEU A 280 -14.68 -14.94 19.58
N LEU A 281 -14.32 -13.66 19.76
CA LEU A 281 -14.05 -13.10 21.08
C LEU A 281 -15.27 -13.18 22.01
N PHE A 282 -16.45 -12.79 21.52
CA PHE A 282 -17.70 -12.84 22.26
C PHE A 282 -18.03 -14.28 22.73
N LEU A 283 -17.93 -15.26 21.83
CA LEU A 283 -18.31 -16.66 22.10
C LEU A 283 -17.34 -17.38 23.03
N PHE A 284 -16.03 -17.22 22.80
CA PHE A 284 -15.01 -18.03 23.47
C PHE A 284 -14.29 -17.32 24.62
N LYS A 285 -14.39 -15.99 24.73
CA LYS A 285 -13.84 -15.21 25.84
C LYS A 285 -14.89 -14.21 26.38
N PRO A 286 -16.02 -14.69 26.93
CA PRO A 286 -17.08 -13.82 27.46
C PRO A 286 -16.62 -12.96 28.65
N GLN A 287 -15.47 -13.27 29.27
CA GLN A 287 -14.85 -12.43 30.30
C GLN A 287 -14.41 -11.05 29.77
N ILE A 288 -14.13 -10.94 28.46
CA ILE A 288 -13.73 -9.69 27.80
C ILE A 288 -14.95 -8.80 27.50
N LEU A 289 -16.19 -9.29 27.67
CA LEU A 289 -17.41 -8.48 27.47
C LEU A 289 -17.51 -7.30 28.44
N GLY A 290 -16.93 -7.44 29.64
CA GLY A 290 -16.88 -6.36 30.63
C GLY A 290 -15.81 -5.32 30.35
N ALA A 291 -14.96 -5.50 29.33
CA ALA A 291 -13.94 -4.54 28.97
C ALA A 291 -14.56 -3.33 28.25
N GLU A 292 -14.28 -2.13 28.75
CA GLU A 292 -14.85 -0.87 28.23
C GLU A 292 -14.56 -0.64 26.74
N PHE A 293 -13.46 -1.19 26.22
CA PHE A 293 -13.07 -1.04 24.83
C PHE A 293 -13.83 -1.96 23.86
N PHE A 294 -14.41 -3.07 24.32
CA PHE A 294 -14.91 -4.12 23.43
C PHE A 294 -16.12 -3.64 22.62
N LEU A 295 -17.12 -3.06 23.29
CA LEU A 295 -18.35 -2.58 22.64
C LEU A 295 -18.07 -1.42 21.66
N PRO A 296 -17.30 -0.36 22.01
CA PRO A 296 -16.92 0.68 21.05
C PRO A 296 -16.17 0.13 19.83
N THR A 297 -15.23 -0.80 20.04
CA THR A 297 -14.45 -1.40 18.96
C THR A 297 -15.32 -2.23 18.02
N LEU A 298 -16.24 -3.04 18.57
CA LEU A 298 -17.22 -3.80 17.79
C LEU A 298 -18.10 -2.87 16.95
N VAL A 299 -18.71 -1.86 17.59
CA VAL A 299 -19.58 -0.90 16.89
C VAL A 299 -18.81 -0.19 15.79
N PHE A 300 -17.57 0.23 16.07
CA PHE A 300 -16.72 0.87 15.07
C PHE A 300 -16.43 -0.06 13.89
N ILE A 301 -16.02 -1.32 14.12
CA ILE A 301 -15.75 -2.29 13.05
C ILE A 301 -16.98 -2.47 12.16
N LEU A 302 -18.17 -2.65 12.75
CA LEU A 302 -19.42 -2.84 12.01
C LEU A 302 -19.77 -1.59 11.18
N VAL A 303 -19.83 -0.44 11.82
CA VAL A 303 -20.23 0.82 11.19
C VAL A 303 -19.22 1.23 10.12
N ALA A 304 -17.92 1.16 10.40
CA ALA A 304 -16.89 1.51 9.44
C ALA A 304 -16.86 0.54 8.24
N ASN A 305 -17.04 -0.76 8.46
CA ASN A 305 -17.13 -1.72 7.35
C ASN A 305 -18.35 -1.42 6.47
N MET A 306 -19.53 -1.20 7.06
CA MET A 306 -20.75 -0.91 6.30
C MET A 306 -20.68 0.42 5.53
N ILE A 307 -20.30 1.51 6.21
CA ILE A 307 -20.17 2.83 5.56
C ILE A 307 -19.06 2.80 4.50
N GLY A 308 -17.95 2.10 4.77
CA GLY A 308 -16.87 1.91 3.80
C GLY A 308 -17.34 1.21 2.52
N LEU A 309 -18.19 0.18 2.64
CA LEU A 309 -18.81 -0.49 1.49
C LEU A 309 -19.82 0.41 0.76
N VAL A 310 -20.58 1.24 1.48
CA VAL A 310 -21.47 2.23 0.85
C VAL A 310 -20.67 3.23 0.03
N PHE A 311 -19.58 3.79 0.57
CA PHE A 311 -18.68 4.67 -0.20
C PHE A 311 -18.02 3.95 -1.37
N LEU A 312 -17.68 2.67 -1.23
CA LEU A 312 -17.18 1.86 -2.33
C LEU A 312 -18.21 1.78 -3.47
N VAL A 313 -19.44 1.39 -3.17
CA VAL A 313 -20.52 1.28 -4.17
C VAL A 313 -20.80 2.65 -4.78
N TRP A 314 -20.93 3.69 -3.96
CA TRP A 314 -21.16 5.05 -4.45
C TRP A 314 -20.04 5.52 -5.37
N TYR A 315 -18.79 5.26 -5.00
CA TYR A 315 -17.65 5.55 -5.84
C TYR A 315 -17.76 4.85 -7.19
N TYR A 316 -17.94 3.53 -7.24
CA TYR A 316 -17.96 2.78 -8.50
C TYR A 316 -19.21 2.99 -9.37
N THR A 317 -20.33 3.42 -8.78
CA THR A 317 -21.58 3.65 -9.52
C THR A 317 -21.69 5.07 -10.07
N ALA A 318 -21.26 6.08 -9.32
CA ALA A 318 -21.51 7.49 -9.64
C ALA A 318 -20.26 8.33 -9.91
N LEU A 319 -19.11 8.00 -9.27
CA LEU A 319 -17.91 8.85 -9.29
C LEU A 319 -16.74 8.23 -10.04
N HIS A 320 -16.76 6.93 -10.27
CA HIS A 320 -15.78 6.23 -11.07
C HIS A 320 -16.02 6.66 -12.50
N PRO A 321 -15.05 7.33 -13.14
CA PRO A 321 -15.20 7.71 -14.53
C PRO A 321 -15.44 6.42 -15.31
N GLN A 322 -16.64 6.27 -15.85
CA GLN A 322 -16.89 5.21 -16.81
C GLN A 322 -15.97 5.51 -17.97
N LEU A 323 -15.10 4.56 -18.28
CA LEU A 323 -14.39 4.58 -19.54
C LEU A 323 -15.50 4.61 -20.59
N ASN A 324 -15.74 5.78 -21.18
CA ASN A 324 -16.49 5.85 -22.41
C ASN A 324 -15.74 4.89 -23.32
N ARG A 325 -16.38 3.75 -23.63
CA ARG A 325 -16.02 2.94 -24.77
C ARG A 325 -16.17 3.87 -25.97
N VAL A 326 -15.09 4.56 -26.33
CA VAL A 326 -14.94 5.00 -27.70
C VAL A 326 -14.85 3.69 -28.47
N ALA A 327 -15.87 3.44 -29.28
CA ALA A 327 -15.87 2.32 -30.19
C ALA A 327 -14.59 2.41 -31.04
N ASP A 328 -13.94 1.26 -31.24
CA ASP A 328 -13.05 1.05 -32.38
C ASP A 328 -13.88 1.28 -33.65
N GLU A 329 -13.98 2.54 -34.09
CA GLU A 329 -14.33 2.90 -35.45
C GLU A 329 -13.03 3.21 -36.20
N VAL A 330 -12.56 2.14 -36.84
CA VAL A 330 -11.79 2.02 -38.09
C VAL A 330 -11.62 3.33 -38.89
N ASP A 331 -10.37 3.74 -39.15
CA ASP A 331 -9.76 3.81 -40.49
C ASP A 331 -8.41 4.55 -40.50
N GLY A 332 -7.49 4.08 -41.35
CA GLY A 332 -6.42 4.93 -41.88
C GLY A 332 -4.99 4.40 -41.71
N SER A 333 -4.59 3.53 -42.64
CA SER A 333 -3.19 3.21 -42.96
C SER A 333 -2.27 4.43 -43.02
N ALA A 334 -1.13 4.40 -42.30
CA ALA A 334 0.12 4.96 -42.78
C ALA A 334 1.31 4.41 -41.99
N HIS A 335 2.23 3.84 -42.74
CA HIS A 335 3.50 3.30 -42.32
C HIS A 335 4.41 4.45 -41.86
N GLU A 336 4.75 4.53 -40.57
CA GLU A 336 5.92 5.30 -40.11
C GLU A 336 6.64 4.56 -38.99
N ARG A 337 7.81 4.01 -39.33
CA ARG A 337 8.81 3.52 -38.38
C ARG A 337 9.19 4.66 -37.44
N ARG A 338 8.99 4.50 -36.13
CA ARG A 338 9.60 5.37 -35.11
C ARG A 338 10.56 4.57 -34.22
N PRO A 339 11.62 5.21 -33.72
CA PRO A 339 12.69 4.55 -32.98
C PRO A 339 12.17 4.03 -31.64
N GLU A 340 12.67 2.87 -31.23
CA GLU A 340 12.37 2.23 -29.95
C GLU A 340 12.63 3.21 -28.78
N ALA A 341 11.59 3.44 -27.98
CA ALA A 341 11.56 4.33 -26.83
C ALA A 341 11.68 3.51 -25.52
N PRO A 342 12.10 4.10 -24.39
CA PRO A 342 12.64 3.35 -23.24
C PRO A 342 11.61 2.40 -22.62
N MET A 343 11.96 1.10 -22.61
CA MET A 343 11.03 -0.01 -22.38
C MET A 343 10.61 -0.25 -20.92
N GLY A 344 11.34 0.21 -19.89
CA GLY A 344 11.09 -0.19 -18.49
C GLY A 344 9.78 0.36 -17.91
N ALA A 345 9.73 1.66 -17.66
CA ALA A 345 8.52 2.35 -17.16
C ALA A 345 7.31 2.17 -18.08
N GLN A 346 7.55 2.17 -19.40
CA GLN A 346 6.47 2.00 -20.38
C GLN A 346 5.96 0.56 -20.43
N ARG A 347 6.77 -0.48 -20.15
CA ARG A 347 6.30 -1.87 -19.99
C ARG A 347 5.42 -2.03 -18.75
N ARG A 348 5.81 -1.44 -17.62
CA ARG A 348 5.00 -1.44 -16.39
C ARG A 348 3.65 -0.75 -16.64
N GLN A 349 3.67 0.41 -17.29
CA GLN A 349 2.50 1.17 -17.70
C GLN A 349 1.63 0.41 -18.74
N ASN A 350 2.25 -0.25 -19.72
CA ASN A 350 1.56 -1.04 -20.75
C ASN A 350 0.83 -2.26 -20.19
N GLN A 351 1.27 -2.84 -19.07
CA GLN A 351 0.48 -3.89 -18.38
C GLN A 351 -0.79 -3.37 -17.71
N PHE A 352 -0.76 -2.11 -17.30
CA PHE A 352 -1.97 -1.43 -16.84
C PHE A 352 -2.86 -0.99 -18.01
N LEU A 353 -2.31 -0.87 -19.23
CA LEU A 353 -3.00 -0.40 -20.44
C LEU A 353 -3.43 -1.46 -21.46
N SER A 354 -2.84 -2.65 -21.48
CA SER A 354 -3.12 -3.70 -22.49
C SER A 354 -4.47 -4.38 -22.23
N LEU A 355 -5.51 -3.55 -22.16
CA LEU A 355 -6.88 -3.81 -21.72
C LEU A 355 -7.85 -3.47 -22.81
#